data_AF-A0A8H7VHG2-F1
#
_entry.id   AF-A0A8H7VHG2-F1
#
_cell.length_a   1.000
_cell.length_b   1.000
_cell.length_c   1.000
_cell.angle_alpha   90.00
_cell.angle_beta   90.00
_cell.angle_gamma   90.00
#
_symmetry.space_group_name_H-M   'P 1'
#
loop_
_entity.id
_entity.type
_entity.pdbx_description
1 polymer ?
#
loop_
_entity_poly.entity_id
_entity_poly.type
_entity_poly.pdbx_seq_one_letter_code
_entity_poly.pdbx_strand_id
1 'polypeptide(L)'
;MTTKLMNRSVQAHPFHLVEASPWPIAVSFSLLVTTLSGVMTFHGYSNGLFLLTLGIISTISTMTLWFKDITREDNQQETYKFKLDKDPQRLYVKYW
;
A
#
# COMPACT_ATOMS: atom_id res chain seq x y z
N MET A 1 16.76 -35.61 13.51
CA MET A 1 16.18 -34.61 14.44
C MET A 1 16.63 -33.19 14.06
N THR A 2 16.57 -32.82 12.77
CA THR A 2 17.12 -31.54 12.26
C THR A 2 16.34 -30.94 11.07
N THR A 3 15.09 -31.36 10.83
CA THR A 3 14.26 -30.75 9.77
C THR A 3 13.68 -29.39 10.14
N LYS A 4 13.81 -28.95 11.40
CA LYS A 4 13.17 -27.73 11.93
C LYS A 4 13.92 -26.43 11.65
N LEU A 5 15.07 -26.47 10.98
CA LEU A 5 15.94 -25.30 10.78
C LEU A 5 15.85 -24.65 9.39
N MET A 6 15.15 -25.25 8.41
CA MET A 6 15.27 -24.83 7.00
C MET A 6 13.95 -24.40 6.34
N ASN A 7 13.05 -23.70 7.04
CA ASN A 7 11.96 -23.01 6.33
C ASN A 7 11.31 -21.88 7.15
N ARG A 8 12.02 -20.76 7.36
CA ARG A 8 11.40 -19.54 7.92
C ARG A 8 11.19 -18.41 6.89
N SER A 9 11.72 -18.56 5.68
CA SER A 9 11.68 -17.53 4.63
C SER A 9 10.47 -17.63 3.70
N VAL A 10 9.65 -18.67 3.81
CA VAL A 10 8.48 -18.89 2.97
C VAL A 10 7.21 -18.72 3.81
N GLN A 11 6.34 -17.82 3.36
CA GLN A 11 5.03 -17.62 3.96
C GLN A 11 4.25 -18.94 3.96
N ALA A 12 3.71 -19.34 5.11
CA ALA A 12 2.97 -20.60 5.23
C ALA A 12 1.58 -20.57 4.56
N HIS A 13 1.06 -19.38 4.26
CA HIS A 13 -0.26 -19.19 3.69
C HIS A 13 -0.20 -18.45 2.34
N PRO A 14 -1.19 -18.65 1.45
CA PRO A 14 -1.19 -18.07 0.11
C PRO A 14 -1.56 -16.57 0.06
N PHE A 15 -1.77 -15.91 1.21
CA PHE A 15 -2.12 -14.48 1.27
C PHE A 15 -0.90 -13.54 1.26
N HIS A 16 -1.03 -12.42 0.55
CA HIS A 16 -0.10 -11.30 0.63
C HIS A 16 -0.21 -10.63 2.00
N LEU A 17 0.89 -10.59 2.75
CA LEU A 17 1.00 -9.71 3.92
C LEU A 17 1.47 -8.36 3.44
N VAL A 18 0.57 -7.38 3.50
CA VAL A 18 0.85 -6.00 3.13
C VAL A 18 1.72 -5.37 4.22
N GLU A 19 2.79 -4.69 3.81
CA GLU A 19 3.64 -3.94 4.72
C GLU A 19 2.90 -2.70 5.24
N ALA A 20 3.25 -2.24 6.45
CA ALA A 20 2.58 -1.07 7.01
C ALA A 20 2.85 0.18 6.15
N SER A 21 1.81 0.76 5.56
CA SER A 21 1.91 1.94 4.70
C SER A 21 1.28 3.20 5.34
N PRO A 22 1.83 4.40 5.07
CA PRO A 22 1.32 5.66 5.63
C PRO A 22 0.14 6.25 4.85
N TRP A 23 -0.21 5.67 3.69
CA TRP A 23 -1.22 6.23 2.79
C TRP A 23 -2.64 6.31 3.40
N PRO A 24 -3.14 5.30 4.16
CA PRO A 24 -4.49 5.35 4.72
C PRO A 24 -4.72 6.54 5.67
N ILE A 25 -3.71 6.85 6.51
CA ILE A 25 -3.80 7.98 7.44
C ILE A 25 -3.67 9.31 6.68
N ALA A 26 -2.79 9.39 5.67
CA ALA A 26 -2.64 10.59 4.84
C ALA A 26 -3.93 10.92 4.08
N VAL A 27 -4.59 9.92 3.50
CA VAL A 27 -5.90 10.07 2.85
C VAL A 27 -6.94 10.59 3.84
N SER A 28 -7.01 10.02 5.03
CA SER A 28 -7.99 10.40 6.05
C SER A 28 -7.85 11.87 6.44
N PHE A 29 -6.62 12.36 6.64
CA PHE A 29 -6.38 13.78 6.89
C PHE A 29 -6.72 14.67 5.69
N SER A 30 -6.41 14.23 4.46
CA SER A 30 -6.77 15.00 3.26
C SER A 30 -8.29 15.17 3.11
N LEU A 31 -9.06 14.13 3.42
CA LEU A 31 -10.53 14.16 3.39
C LEU A 31 -11.11 15.03 4.51
N LEU A 32 -10.50 14.99 5.70
CA LEU A 32 -10.88 15.88 6.80
C LEU A 32 -10.71 17.35 6.40
N VAL A 33 -9.56 17.71 5.84
CA VAL A 33 -9.28 19.08 5.35
C VAL A 33 -10.27 19.48 4.26
N THR A 34 -10.57 18.58 3.31
CA THR A 34 -11.57 18.81 2.26
C THR A 34 -12.97 19.06 2.83
N THR A 35 -13.36 18.32 3.86
CA THR A 35 -14.68 18.48 4.52
C THR A 35 -14.76 19.82 5.25
N LEU A 36 -13.75 20.16 6.06
CA LEU A 36 -13.70 21.43 6.81
C LEU A 36 -13.72 22.64 5.87
N SER A 37 -12.89 22.60 4.82
CA SER A 37 -12.84 23.66 3.82
C SER A 37 -14.11 23.74 2.96
N GLY A 38 -14.78 22.63 2.70
CA GLY A 38 -16.11 22.60 2.06
C GLY A 38 -17.14 23.34 2.89
N VAL A 39 -17.22 23.05 4.19
CA VAL A 39 -18.10 23.77 5.12
C VAL A 39 -17.76 25.26 5.16
N MET A 40 -16.47 25.62 5.23
CA MET A 40 -16.03 27.02 5.20
C MET A 40 -16.43 27.72 3.90
N THR A 41 -16.36 27.03 2.77
CA THR A 41 -16.76 27.58 1.47
C THR A 41 -18.25 27.87 1.43
N PHE A 42 -19.09 26.97 1.96
CA PHE A 42 -20.54 27.17 1.99
C PHE A 42 -21.00 28.30 2.92
N HIS A 43 -20.20 28.64 3.94
CA HIS A 43 -20.48 29.75 4.85
C HIS A 43 -19.84 31.08 4.41
N GLY A 44 -19.21 31.13 3.22
CA GLY A 44 -18.67 32.37 2.65
C GLY A 44 -17.38 32.89 3.31
N TYR A 45 -16.63 32.04 4.01
CA TYR A 45 -15.31 32.43 4.53
C TYR A 45 -14.34 32.69 3.38
N SER A 46 -13.58 33.81 3.41
CA SER A 46 -12.76 34.25 2.27
C SER A 46 -11.73 33.21 1.79
N ASN A 47 -11.23 32.37 2.70
CA ASN A 47 -10.20 31.37 2.41
C ASN A 47 -10.78 29.97 2.18
N GLY A 48 -12.11 29.80 2.23
CA GLY A 48 -12.76 28.50 2.10
C GLY A 48 -12.45 27.82 0.77
N LEU A 49 -12.64 28.53 -0.35
CA LEU A 49 -12.43 27.98 -1.69
C LEU A 49 -10.97 27.59 -1.93
N PHE A 50 -10.02 28.40 -1.46
CA PHE A 50 -8.59 28.09 -1.55
C PHE A 50 -8.26 26.80 -0.80
N LEU A 51 -8.69 26.67 0.45
CA LEU A 51 -8.47 25.45 1.24
C LEU A 51 -9.18 24.23 0.63
N LEU A 52 -10.34 24.42 0.01
CA LEU A 52 -11.09 23.35 -0.66
C LEU A 52 -10.33 22.82 -1.86
N THR A 53 -9.80 23.71 -2.71
CA THR A 53 -8.96 23.29 -3.85
C THR A 53 -7.71 22.55 -3.39
N LEU A 54 -7.04 23.01 -2.33
CA LEU A 54 -5.89 22.32 -1.74
C LEU A 54 -6.27 20.94 -1.17
N GLY A 55 -7.40 20.84 -0.47
CA GLY A 55 -7.91 19.58 0.06
C GLY A 55 -8.13 18.56 -1.04
N ILE A 56 -8.84 18.95 -2.10
CA ILE A 56 -9.12 18.09 -3.27
C ILE A 56 -7.82 17.65 -3.96
N ILE A 57 -6.90 18.58 -4.23
CA ILE A 57 -5.60 18.26 -4.85
C ILE A 57 -4.81 17.30 -3.96
N SER A 58 -4.80 17.51 -2.65
CA SER A 58 -4.12 16.64 -1.69
C SER A 58 -4.72 15.23 -1.67
N THR A 59 -6.05 15.10 -1.69
CA THR A 59 -6.73 13.79 -1.75
C THR A 59 -6.39 13.04 -3.04
N ILE A 60 -6.47 13.70 -4.20
CA ILE A 60 -6.13 13.08 -5.49
C ILE A 60 -4.65 12.66 -5.52
N SER A 61 -3.75 13.54 -5.07
CA SER A 61 -2.31 13.25 -5.01
C SER A 61 -2.02 12.05 -4.11
N THR A 62 -2.65 11.98 -2.94
CA THR A 62 -2.44 10.86 -2.01
C THR A 62 -2.97 9.55 -2.58
N MET A 63 -4.14 9.58 -3.23
CA MET A 63 -4.71 8.39 -3.90
C MET A 63 -3.83 7.89 -5.05
N THR A 64 -3.34 8.79 -5.89
CA THR A 64 -2.46 8.39 -7.01
C THR A 64 -1.13 7.81 -6.52
N LEU A 65 -0.54 8.38 -5.46
CA LEU A 65 0.66 7.81 -4.84
C LEU A 65 0.40 6.44 -4.21
N TRP A 66 -0.75 6.28 -3.55
CA TRP A 66 -1.13 5.00 -2.97
C TRP A 66 -1.33 3.91 -4.03
N PHE A 67 -2.04 4.21 -5.12
CA PHE A 67 -2.20 3.23 -6.21
C PHE A 67 -0.88 2.86 -6.88
N LYS A 68 0.05 3.84 -7.03
CA LYS A 68 1.40 3.54 -7.52
C LYS A 68 2.15 2.59 -6.59
N ASP A 69 1.96 2.72 -5.28
CA ASP A 69 2.55 1.82 -4.29
C ASP A 69 1.98 0.40 -4.39
N ILE A 70 0.65 0.28 -4.54
CA ILE A 70 -0.02 -1.02 -4.75
C ILE A 70 0.53 -1.73 -6.01
N THR A 71 0.67 -1.01 -7.13
CA THR A 71 1.24 -1.59 -8.36
C THR A 71 2.71 -1.98 -8.19
N ARG A 72 3.49 -1.22 -7.40
CA ARG A 72 4.88 -1.55 -7.11
C ARG A 72 4.98 -2.83 -6.28
N GLU A 73 4.20 -2.92 -5.21
CA GLU A 73 4.18 -4.10 -4.33
C GLU A 73 3.83 -5.35 -5.12
N ASP A 74 2.82 -5.30 -6.00
CA ASP A 74 2.39 -6.42 -6.84
C ASP A 74 3.52 -6.93 -7.76
N ASN A 75 4.21 -6.03 -8.47
CA ASN A 75 5.34 -6.39 -9.33
C ASN A 75 6.53 -6.99 -8.55
N GLN A 76 6.82 -6.44 -7.37
CA GLN A 76 7.81 -7.02 -6.47
C GLN A 76 7.38 -8.42 -6.04
N GLN A 77 6.06 -8.64 -5.92
CA GLN A 77 5.53 -9.92 -5.52
C GLN A 77 5.80 -11.03 -6.52
N GLU A 78 5.45 -10.77 -7.76
CA GLU A 78 5.64 -11.71 -8.87
C GLU A 78 7.13 -12.03 -9.06
N THR A 79 7.99 -11.02 -8.93
CA THR A 79 9.45 -11.19 -9.05
C THR A 79 10.00 -12.13 -8.00
N TYR A 80 9.54 -12.04 -6.73
CA TYR A 80 9.98 -12.99 -5.70
C TYR A 80 9.47 -14.40 -5.99
N LYS A 81 8.21 -14.56 -6.45
CA LYS A 81 7.64 -15.88 -6.76
C LYS A 81 8.44 -16.56 -7.86
N PHE A 82 8.81 -15.81 -8.90
CA PHE A 82 9.61 -16.30 -10.01
C PHE A 82 11.02 -16.73 -9.60
N LYS A 83 11.69 -15.94 -8.74
CA LYS A 83 13.02 -16.30 -8.22
C LYS A 83 12.96 -17.59 -7.39
N LEU A 84 11.95 -17.73 -6.54
CA LEU A 84 11.76 -18.92 -5.73
C LEU A 84 11.46 -20.16 -6.59
N ASP A 85 10.71 -20.03 -7.68
CA ASP A 85 10.41 -21.16 -8.57
C ASP A 85 11.64 -21.69 -9.30
N LYS A 86 12.60 -20.81 -9.61
CA LYS A 86 13.86 -21.17 -10.29
C LYS A 86 14.98 -21.63 -9.37
N ASP A 87 14.80 -21.59 -8.05
CA ASP A 87 15.84 -22.01 -7.10
C ASP A 87 15.98 -23.56 -7.09
N PRO A 88 17.14 -24.12 -7.49
CA PRO A 88 17.34 -25.56 -7.53
C PRO A 88 17.19 -26.21 -6.16
N GLN A 89 17.55 -25.53 -5.06
CA GLN A 89 17.38 -26.09 -3.71
C GLN A 89 15.91 -26.28 -3.33
N ARG A 90 15.00 -25.42 -3.82
CA ARG A 90 13.56 -25.52 -3.58
C ARG A 90 12.91 -26.66 -4.35
N LEU A 91 13.38 -26.94 -5.58
CA LEU A 91 12.86 -28.05 -6.38
C LEU A 91 13.05 -29.38 -5.65
N TYR A 92 14.20 -29.61 -5.02
CA TYR A 92 14.44 -30.83 -4.25
C TYR A 92 13.44 -31.03 -3.10
N VAL A 93 13.04 -29.98 -2.37
CA VAL A 93 12.07 -30.11 -1.25
C VAL A 93 10.63 -30.39 -1.73
N LYS A 94 10.32 -30.12 -3.01
CA LYS A 94 8.97 -30.32 -3.57
C LYS A 94 8.71 -31.76 -4.05
N TYR A 95 9.76 -32.58 -4.24
CA TYR A 95 9.68 -33.93 -4.80
C TYR A 95 9.97 -35.07 -3.80
N TRP A 96 10.02 -34.76 -2.50
CA TRP A 96 10.10 -35.73 -1.39
C TRP A 96 8.99 -35.42 -0.37
#